data_AF-A0A521FCW4-F1
#
_entry.id   AF-A0A521FCW4-F1
#
_cell.length_a   1.000
_cell.length_b   1.000
_cell.length_c   1.000
_cell.angle_alpha   90.00
_cell.angle_beta   90.00
_cell.angle_gamma   90.00
#
_symmetry.space_group_name_H-M   'P 1'
#
loop_
_entity.id
_entity.type
_entity.pdbx_description
1 polymer ?
#
loop_
_entity_poly.entity_id
_entity_poly.type
_entity_poly.pdbx_seq_one_letter_code
_entity_poly.pdbx_strand_id
1 'polypeptide(L)'
;MKKSEKEIEEILHKYKKQIEQMYKMLLNVNSLANIRFWYSCLLNFRKSEDIYQDILQMEAYTTSIIVSYGRIFSGGTRSTVLKEKILPVELLEVHKEIIDLRHAKYAHHGELSTLEMDIEVSYIDSAFIITPKLELGFWLGAPKKWAPLFEWLDGFMYDTFQNALTSLTKETGIEWKFPHGPAPTWIE
;
A
#
# COMPACT_ATOMS: atom_id res chain seq x y z
N MET A 1 -34.04 -18.17 15.41
CA MET A 1 -35.20 -17.26 15.31
C MET A 1 -34.87 -16.15 14.35
N LYS A 2 -35.71 -15.86 13.35
CA LYS A 2 -35.52 -14.66 12.50
C LYS A 2 -35.82 -13.42 13.33
N LYS A 3 -34.90 -12.45 13.34
CA LYS A 3 -35.09 -11.14 13.96
C LYS A 3 -36.03 -10.30 13.10
N SER A 4 -36.85 -9.46 13.74
CA SER A 4 -37.67 -8.47 13.05
C SER A 4 -36.81 -7.34 12.48
N GLU A 5 -37.30 -6.62 11.46
CA GLU A 5 -36.58 -5.49 10.85
C GLU A 5 -36.23 -4.41 11.89
N LYS A 6 -37.14 -4.14 12.83
CA LYS A 6 -36.92 -3.19 13.92
C LYS A 6 -35.78 -3.61 14.85
N GLU A 7 -35.70 -4.89 15.21
CA GLU A 7 -34.58 -5.41 16.01
C GLU A 7 -33.24 -5.30 15.26
N ILE A 8 -33.24 -5.47 13.94
CA ILE A 8 -32.04 -5.32 13.11
C ILE A 8 -31.58 -3.86 13.10
N GLU A 9 -32.49 -2.92 12.89
CA GLU A 9 -32.18 -1.48 12.92
C GLU A 9 -31.63 -1.02 14.28
N GLU A 10 -32.21 -1.51 15.38
CA GLU A 10 -31.74 -1.21 16.73
C GLU A 10 -30.31 -1.73 16.97
N ILE A 11 -30.00 -2.94 16.49
CA ILE A 11 -28.64 -3.52 16.55
C ILE A 11 -27.67 -2.68 15.71
N LEU A 12 -28.03 -2.36 14.46
CA LEU A 12 -27.18 -1.55 13.58
C LEU A 12 -26.92 -0.17 14.16
N HIS A 13 -27.92 0.46 14.77
CA HIS A 13 -27.77 1.75 15.43
C HIS A 13 -26.84 1.66 16.64
N LYS A 14 -27.03 0.64 17.49
CA LYS A 14 -26.22 0.42 18.70
C LYS A 14 -24.74 0.18 18.38
N TYR A 15 -24.44 -0.58 17.33
CA TYR A 15 -23.07 -0.94 16.95
C TYR A 15 -22.49 -0.10 15.80
N LYS A 16 -23.19 1.00 15.42
CA LYS A 16 -22.81 1.89 14.31
C LYS A 16 -21.34 2.29 14.32
N LYS A 17 -20.78 2.63 15.49
CA LYS A 17 -19.38 3.06 15.62
C LYS A 17 -18.38 1.96 15.27
N GLN A 18 -18.64 0.71 15.68
CA GLN A 18 -17.78 -0.43 15.34
C GLN A 18 -17.87 -0.75 13.84
N ILE A 19 -19.08 -0.68 13.26
CA ILE A 19 -19.31 -0.86 11.82
C ILE A 19 -18.58 0.23 11.02
N GLU A 20 -18.65 1.49 11.45
CA GLU A 20 -17.91 2.60 10.82
C GLU A 20 -16.39 2.41 10.91
N GLN A 21 -15.87 1.87 12.01
CA GLN A 21 -14.45 1.55 12.13
C GLN A 21 -14.03 0.45 11.14
N MET A 22 -14.83 -0.61 11.00
CA MET A 22 -14.61 -1.65 10.00
C MET A 22 -14.66 -1.07 8.57
N TYR A 23 -15.61 -0.18 8.29
CA TYR A 23 -15.67 0.52 6.99
C TYR A 23 -14.39 1.30 6.70
N LYS A 24 -13.86 2.04 7.68
CA LYS A 24 -12.59 2.76 7.53
C LYS A 24 -11.39 1.82 7.33
N MET A 25 -11.44 0.61 7.89
CA MET A 25 -10.43 -0.41 7.67
C MET A 25 -10.48 -1.03 6.26
N LEU A 26 -11.62 -1.02 5.57
CA LEU A 26 -11.70 -1.54 4.19
C LEU A 26 -10.80 -0.77 3.22
N LEU A 27 -10.55 0.52 3.48
CA LEU A 27 -9.60 1.30 2.69
C LEU A 27 -8.15 0.80 2.87
N ASN A 28 -7.81 0.30 4.06
CA ASN A 28 -6.50 -0.32 4.31
C ASN A 28 -6.42 -1.69 3.63
N VAL A 29 -7.50 -2.47 3.64
CA VAL A 29 -7.58 -3.75 2.90
C VAL A 29 -7.35 -3.53 1.41
N ASN A 30 -7.99 -2.52 0.82
CA ASN A 30 -7.76 -2.15 -0.57
C ASN A 30 -6.31 -1.71 -0.82
N SER A 31 -5.70 -0.98 0.12
CA SER A 31 -4.29 -0.56 0.01
C SER A 31 -3.34 -1.75 0.07
N LEU A 32 -3.60 -2.73 0.95
CA LEU A 32 -2.83 -3.98 1.00
C LEU A 32 -2.99 -4.83 -0.25
N ALA A 33 -4.22 -4.97 -0.78
CA ALA A 33 -4.45 -5.67 -2.03
C ALA A 33 -3.64 -5.05 -3.18
N ASN A 34 -3.57 -3.71 -3.26
CA ASN A 34 -2.73 -3.01 -4.22
C ASN A 34 -1.23 -3.30 -4.01
N ILE A 35 -0.75 -3.24 -2.77
CA ILE A 35 0.65 -3.56 -2.45
C ILE A 35 1.00 -4.97 -2.93
N ARG A 36 0.18 -5.96 -2.59
CA ARG A 36 0.46 -7.36 -2.95
C ARG A 36 0.42 -7.60 -4.45
N PHE A 37 -0.56 -7.03 -5.15
CA PHE A 37 -0.67 -7.17 -6.59
C PHE A 37 0.57 -6.58 -7.29
N TRP A 38 0.93 -5.34 -6.99
CA TRP A 38 2.07 -4.69 -7.64
C TRP A 38 3.41 -5.30 -7.21
N TYR A 39 3.53 -5.76 -5.96
CA TYR A 39 4.70 -6.48 -5.51
C TYR A 39 4.84 -7.83 -6.22
N SER A 40 3.74 -8.55 -6.47
CA SER A 40 3.75 -9.77 -7.30
C SER A 40 4.18 -9.47 -8.74
N CYS A 41 3.67 -8.40 -9.35
CA CYS A 41 4.13 -7.96 -10.67
C CYS A 41 5.63 -7.64 -10.71
N LEU A 42 6.14 -6.97 -9.67
CA LEU A 42 7.55 -6.59 -9.57
C LEU A 42 8.46 -7.80 -9.28
N LEU A 43 7.99 -8.77 -8.49
CA LEU A 43 8.69 -10.01 -8.16
C LEU A 43 8.82 -10.91 -9.39
N ASN A 44 7.76 -10.97 -10.19
CA ASN A 44 7.66 -11.80 -11.38
C ASN A 44 8.03 -11.06 -12.67
N PHE A 45 8.63 -9.87 -12.55
CA PHE A 45 8.98 -9.03 -13.69
C PHE A 45 10.00 -9.73 -14.59
N ARG A 46 9.69 -9.82 -15.89
CA ARG A 46 10.58 -10.38 -16.91
C ARG A 46 11.11 -9.25 -17.78
N LYS A 47 12.43 -9.12 -17.83
CA LYS A 47 13.09 -8.12 -18.66
C LYS A 47 12.80 -8.35 -20.13
N SER A 48 12.56 -7.28 -20.86
CA SER A 48 12.39 -7.27 -22.30
C SER A 48 13.68 -6.79 -23.00
N GLU A 49 13.63 -6.68 -24.33
CA GLU A 49 14.71 -6.04 -25.10
C GLU A 49 14.64 -4.50 -25.00
N ASP A 50 13.53 -3.93 -24.53
CA ASP A 50 13.35 -2.49 -24.31
C ASP A 50 13.60 -2.15 -22.82
N ILE A 51 14.86 -1.82 -22.53
CA ILE A 51 15.28 -1.47 -21.17
C ILE A 51 14.61 -0.21 -20.64
N TYR A 52 14.23 0.74 -21.49
CA TYR A 52 13.59 1.98 -21.05
C TYR A 52 12.14 1.72 -20.63
N GLN A 53 11.42 0.93 -21.43
CA GLN A 53 10.10 0.47 -21.05
C GLN A 53 10.14 -0.30 -19.73
N ASP A 54 11.11 -1.20 -19.56
CA ASP A 54 11.27 -2.00 -18.34
C ASP A 54 11.48 -1.11 -17.10
N ILE A 55 12.34 -0.11 -17.19
CA ILE A 55 12.62 0.84 -16.09
C ILE A 55 11.34 1.59 -15.70
N LEU A 56 10.61 2.15 -16.67
CA LEU A 56 9.37 2.88 -16.42
C LEU A 56 8.28 2.00 -15.79
N GLN A 57 8.21 0.73 -16.22
CA GLN A 57 7.25 -0.22 -15.69
C GLN A 57 7.58 -0.64 -14.25
N MET A 58 8.85 -0.94 -13.94
CA MET A 58 9.31 -1.19 -12.58
C MET A 58 9.11 0.03 -11.67
N GLU A 59 9.32 1.24 -12.20
CA GLU A 59 9.05 2.48 -11.48
C GLU A 59 7.55 2.60 -11.17
N ALA A 60 6.67 2.35 -12.12
CA ALA A 60 5.22 2.40 -11.93
C ALA A 60 4.75 1.41 -10.84
N TYR A 61 5.31 0.20 -10.82
CA TYR A 61 5.00 -0.81 -9.81
C TYR A 61 5.48 -0.36 -8.42
N THR A 62 6.74 0.05 -8.32
CA THR A 62 7.33 0.53 -7.06
C THR A 62 6.55 1.73 -6.52
N THR A 63 6.20 2.68 -7.38
CA THR A 63 5.38 3.85 -7.02
C THR A 63 4.02 3.44 -6.47
N SER A 64 3.36 2.49 -7.13
CA SER A 64 2.06 2.01 -6.70
C SER A 64 2.12 1.34 -5.32
N ILE A 65 3.22 0.61 -5.04
CA ILE A 65 3.50 0.02 -3.73
C ILE A 65 3.69 1.10 -2.67
N ILE A 66 4.64 2.02 -2.84
CA ILE A 66 4.99 3.00 -1.80
C ILE A 66 3.84 3.99 -1.52
N VAL A 67 3.04 4.34 -2.54
CA VAL A 67 1.85 5.19 -2.35
C VAL A 67 0.78 4.45 -1.55
N SER A 68 0.50 3.20 -1.91
CA SER A 68 -0.49 2.37 -1.21
C SER A 68 -0.06 2.08 0.23
N TYR A 69 1.23 1.82 0.45
CA TYR A 69 1.82 1.67 1.78
C TYR A 69 1.66 2.95 2.61
N GLY A 70 2.00 4.09 2.01
CA GLY A 70 1.82 5.40 2.63
C GLY A 70 0.39 5.63 3.09
N ARG A 71 -0.64 5.24 2.33
CA ARG A 71 -2.06 5.42 2.74
C ARG A 71 -2.44 4.68 4.03
N ILE A 72 -1.74 3.60 4.36
CA ILE A 72 -1.99 2.81 5.57
C ILE A 72 -1.49 3.57 6.82
N PHE A 73 -0.38 4.30 6.70
CA PHE A 73 0.32 4.96 7.80
C PHE A 73 0.21 6.49 7.81
N SER A 74 -0.15 7.11 6.69
CA SER A 74 -0.35 8.56 6.54
C SER A 74 -1.84 8.88 6.61
N GLY A 75 -2.22 9.74 7.55
CA GLY A 75 -3.61 9.99 7.89
C GLY A 75 -4.42 10.66 6.77
N GLY A 76 -5.60 10.11 6.52
CA GLY A 76 -6.69 10.76 5.80
C GLY A 76 -7.97 10.69 6.61
N THR A 77 -8.90 11.63 6.41
CA THR A 77 -10.15 11.75 7.18
C THR A 77 -11.06 10.52 7.08
N ARG A 78 -10.79 9.61 6.14
CA ARG A 78 -11.66 8.48 5.78
C ARG A 78 -11.10 7.09 6.09
N SER A 79 -9.82 6.92 6.48
CA SER A 79 -9.22 5.61 6.80
C SER A 79 -8.75 5.53 8.25
N THR A 80 -8.63 4.30 8.77
CA THR A 80 -7.99 4.05 10.07
C THR A 80 -6.48 4.07 9.89
N VAL A 81 -5.79 4.98 10.56
CA VAL A 81 -4.33 5.11 10.45
C VAL A 81 -3.66 4.05 11.33
N LEU A 82 -2.85 3.19 10.72
CA LEU A 82 -1.97 2.32 11.48
C LEU A 82 -0.81 3.15 12.03
N LYS A 83 -0.47 2.91 13.29
CA LYS A 83 0.64 3.59 13.96
C LYS A 83 1.87 2.71 13.90
N GLU A 84 3.03 3.26 13.57
CA GLU A 84 4.31 2.52 13.51
C GLU A 84 4.51 1.57 14.70
N LYS A 85 4.13 1.98 15.91
CA LYS A 85 4.25 1.18 17.14
C LYS A 85 3.57 -0.21 17.12
N ILE A 86 2.70 -0.50 16.15
CA ILE A 86 2.10 -1.84 16.00
C ILE A 86 3.07 -2.82 15.33
N LEU A 87 4.07 -2.31 14.62
CA LEU A 87 5.00 -3.10 13.84
C LEU A 87 6.00 -3.82 14.76
N PRO A 88 6.32 -5.10 14.47
CA PRO A 88 7.46 -5.78 15.05
C PRO A 88 8.76 -5.02 14.79
N VAL A 89 9.69 -5.08 15.76
CA VAL A 89 10.95 -4.32 15.74
C VAL A 89 11.78 -4.66 14.51
N GLU A 90 11.81 -5.93 14.12
CA GLU A 90 12.50 -6.47 12.96
C GLU A 90 11.96 -5.94 11.62
N LEU A 91 10.74 -5.38 11.60
CA LEU A 91 10.12 -4.81 10.40
C LEU A 91 10.25 -3.28 10.31
N LEU A 92 10.74 -2.62 11.35
CA LEU A 92 10.83 -1.16 11.40
C LEU A 92 11.80 -0.58 10.37
N GLU A 93 12.91 -1.27 10.10
CA GLU A 93 13.87 -0.82 9.09
C GLU A 93 13.23 -0.76 7.69
N VAL A 94 12.48 -1.81 7.33
CA VAL A 94 11.76 -1.90 6.05
C VAL A 94 10.62 -0.88 5.98
N HIS A 95 9.90 -0.68 7.08
CA HIS A 95 8.88 0.37 7.17
C HIS A 95 9.48 1.73 6.85
N LYS A 96 10.58 2.07 7.52
CA LYS A 96 11.28 3.35 7.35
C LYS A 96 11.75 3.53 5.91
N GLU A 97 12.36 2.51 5.32
CA GLU A 97 12.77 2.54 3.91
C GLU A 97 11.61 2.88 2.96
N ILE A 98 10.46 2.22 3.09
CA ILE A 98 9.32 2.46 2.19
C ILE A 98 8.74 3.88 2.39
N ILE A 99 8.67 4.35 3.64
CA ILE A 99 8.23 5.72 3.96
C ILE A 99 9.21 6.75 3.41
N ASP A 100 10.51 6.53 3.57
CA ASP A 100 11.56 7.40 3.04
C ASP A 100 11.52 7.45 1.50
N LEU A 101 11.30 6.31 0.83
CA LEU A 101 11.09 6.26 -0.63
C LEU A 101 9.86 7.06 -1.08
N ARG A 102 8.76 6.99 -0.34
CA ARG A 102 7.58 7.81 -0.62
C ARG A 102 7.88 9.29 -0.43
N HIS A 103 8.62 9.66 0.62
CA HIS A 103 9.01 11.04 0.86
C HIS A 103 9.95 11.55 -0.22
N ALA A 104 10.98 10.79 -0.59
CA ALA A 104 11.87 11.08 -1.71
C ALA A 104 11.10 11.38 -3.00
N LYS A 105 10.04 10.61 -3.29
CA LYS A 105 9.26 10.76 -4.52
C LYS A 105 8.23 11.90 -4.50
N TYR A 106 7.70 12.28 -3.33
CA TYR A 106 6.54 13.18 -3.24
C TYR A 106 6.71 14.37 -2.29
N ALA A 107 7.74 14.41 -1.44
CA ALA A 107 8.06 15.59 -0.66
C ALA A 107 8.95 16.50 -1.52
N HIS A 108 8.45 17.69 -1.85
CA HIS A 108 9.14 18.71 -2.66
C HIS A 108 10.46 19.26 -2.03
N HIS A 109 11.01 18.61 -0.99
CA HIS A 109 12.11 19.12 -0.16
C HIS A 109 13.13 18.04 0.26
N GLY A 110 13.07 16.82 -0.29
CA GLY A 110 14.03 15.76 0.06
C GLY A 110 15.28 15.80 -0.83
N GLU A 111 16.47 15.86 -0.23
CA GLU A 111 17.79 15.74 -0.91
C GLU A 111 18.00 14.38 -1.61
N LEU A 112 17.11 13.41 -1.40
CA LEU A 112 17.04 12.17 -2.18
C LEU A 112 15.90 12.29 -3.20
N SER A 113 16.10 12.95 -4.34
CA SER A 113 15.22 12.69 -5.47
C SER A 113 15.74 11.44 -6.19
N THR A 114 14.88 10.44 -6.40
CA THR A 114 15.19 9.30 -7.29
C THR A 114 15.24 9.70 -8.77
N LEU A 115 15.19 11.01 -9.04
CA LEU A 115 15.06 11.67 -10.32
C LEU A 115 15.81 13.00 -10.20
N GLU A 116 17.03 13.05 -10.73
CA GLU A 116 17.71 14.32 -10.97
C GLU A 116 17.55 14.68 -12.44
N MET A 117 17.08 15.90 -12.68
CA MET A 117 16.96 16.47 -14.02
C MET A 117 17.93 17.64 -14.10
N ASP A 118 18.88 17.54 -15.01
CA ASP A 118 19.82 18.61 -15.31
C ASP A 118 19.74 18.95 -16.80
N ILE A 119 20.24 20.11 -17.18
CA ILE A 119 20.32 20.54 -18.57
C ILE A 119 21.78 20.86 -18.87
N GLU A 120 22.36 20.08 -19.77
CA GLU A 120 23.63 20.44 -20.37
C GLU A 120 23.37 21.36 -21.57
N VAL A 121 23.94 22.56 -21.52
CA VAL A 121 23.90 23.50 -22.65
C VAL A 121 25.26 23.49 -23.33
N SER A 122 25.26 23.16 -24.63
CA SER A 122 26.45 23.27 -25.47
C SER A 122 26.20 24.25 -26.61
N TYR A 123 27.25 24.91 -27.10
CA TYR A 123 27.18 25.80 -28.26
C TYR A 123 28.00 25.19 -29.40
N ILE A 124 27.31 24.75 -30.46
CA ILE A 124 27.90 24.05 -31.60
C ILE A 124 27.31 24.67 -32.88
N ASP A 125 28.15 24.98 -33.86
CA ASP A 125 27.75 25.50 -35.18
C ASP A 125 26.76 26.69 -35.15
N SER A 126 27.06 27.68 -34.31
CA SER A 126 26.24 28.88 -34.11
C SER A 126 24.88 28.66 -33.44
N ALA A 127 24.61 27.48 -32.89
CA ALA A 127 23.38 27.16 -32.17
C ALA A 127 23.64 26.71 -30.73
N PHE A 128 22.74 27.08 -29.82
CA PHE A 128 22.69 26.47 -28.48
C PHE A 128 21.91 25.15 -28.56
N ILE A 129 22.54 24.07 -28.13
CA ILE A 129 21.93 22.75 -27.98
C ILE A 129 21.67 22.53 -26.49
N ILE A 130 20.40 22.27 -26.17
CA ILE A 130 19.95 21.86 -24.84
C ILE A 130 19.87 20.34 -24.83
N THR A 131 20.68 19.70 -24.00
CA THR A 131 20.66 18.25 -23.78
C THR A 131 20.13 17.98 -22.37
N PRO A 132 18.93 17.39 -22.22
CA PRO A 132 18.46 16.99 -20.91
C PRO A 132 19.32 15.84 -20.38
N LYS A 133 19.78 15.97 -19.14
CA LYS A 133 20.37 14.90 -18.34
C LYS A 133 19.31 14.38 -17.37
N LEU A 134 19.14 13.07 -17.38
CA LEU A 134 18.19 12.38 -16.53
C LEU A 134 18.96 11.33 -15.73
N GLU A 135 19.12 11.55 -14.43
CA GLU A 135 19.64 10.53 -13.53
C GLU A 135 18.47 9.93 -12.74
N LEU A 136 18.24 8.63 -12.96
CA LEU A 136 17.16 7.87 -12.34
C LEU A 136 17.76 6.88 -11.34
N GLY A 137 17.48 7.08 -10.06
CA GLY A 137 17.67 6.05 -9.04
C GLY A 137 16.49 5.09 -9.04
N PHE A 138 16.65 3.87 -9.57
CA PHE A 138 15.57 2.88 -9.60
C PHE A 138 15.96 1.58 -8.88
N TRP A 139 14.93 0.92 -8.37
CA TRP A 139 15.06 -0.41 -7.77
C TRP A 139 14.93 -1.47 -8.87
N LEU A 140 15.94 -2.33 -8.98
CA LEU A 140 15.89 -3.48 -9.88
C LEU A 140 15.12 -4.62 -9.22
N GLY A 141 13.86 -4.79 -9.63
CA GLY A 141 12.98 -5.84 -9.13
C GLY A 141 12.50 -5.64 -7.70
N ALA A 142 11.83 -6.66 -7.16
CA ALA A 142 11.19 -6.60 -5.85
C ALA A 142 12.21 -6.84 -4.71
N PRO A 143 12.40 -5.90 -3.78
CA PRO A 143 13.26 -6.14 -2.63
C PRO A 143 12.68 -7.24 -1.73
N LYS A 144 13.32 -8.42 -1.71
CA LYS A 144 12.83 -9.60 -0.94
C LYS A 144 12.57 -9.29 0.54
N LYS A 145 13.33 -8.36 1.11
CA LYS A 145 13.15 -7.88 2.50
C LYS A 145 11.80 -7.20 2.77
N TRP A 146 11.06 -6.81 1.73
CA TRP A 146 9.72 -6.22 1.89
C TRP A 146 8.63 -7.26 2.12
N ALA A 147 8.82 -8.50 1.64
CA ALA A 147 7.80 -9.55 1.73
C ALA A 147 7.33 -9.82 3.17
N PRO A 148 8.23 -9.99 4.18
CA PRO A 148 7.79 -10.25 5.56
C PRO A 148 6.92 -9.13 6.13
N LEU A 149 7.19 -7.87 5.78
CA LEU A 149 6.38 -6.75 6.22
C LEU A 149 4.97 -6.77 5.61
N PHE A 150 4.86 -7.09 4.32
CA PHE A 150 3.56 -7.17 3.65
C PHE A 150 2.74 -8.36 4.14
N GLU A 151 3.39 -9.50 4.38
CA GLU A 151 2.76 -10.69 4.98
C GLU A 151 2.25 -10.41 6.40
N TRP A 152 3.07 -9.74 7.23
CA TRP A 152 2.67 -9.37 8.58
C TRP A 152 1.47 -8.42 8.57
N LEU A 153 1.46 -7.42 7.69
CA LEU A 153 0.34 -6.48 7.58
C LEU A 153 -0.97 -7.18 7.18
N ASP A 154 -0.88 -8.16 6.28
CA ASP A 154 -2.02 -8.98 5.88
C ASP A 154 -2.59 -9.76 7.06
N GLY A 155 -1.73 -10.47 7.81
CA GLY A 155 -2.13 -11.21 9.01
C GLY A 155 -2.75 -10.29 10.06
N PHE A 156 -2.08 -9.17 10.36
CA PHE A 156 -2.58 -8.17 11.30
C PHE A 156 -3.97 -7.64 10.92
N MET A 157 -4.19 -7.33 9.64
CA MET A 157 -5.48 -6.83 9.17
C MET A 157 -6.57 -7.91 9.21
N TYR A 158 -6.23 -9.14 8.82
CA TYR A 158 -7.15 -10.27 8.91
C TYR A 158 -7.59 -10.51 10.36
N ASP A 159 -6.63 -10.60 11.29
CA ASP A 159 -6.91 -10.83 12.71
C ASP A 159 -7.73 -9.69 13.32
N THR A 160 -7.41 -8.44 12.97
CA THR A 160 -8.17 -7.28 13.47
C THR A 160 -9.63 -7.33 13.00
N PHE A 161 -9.88 -7.72 11.73
CA PHE A 161 -11.24 -7.89 11.22
C PHE A 161 -11.98 -9.06 11.87
N GLN A 162 -11.33 -10.23 11.99
CA GLN A 162 -11.95 -11.41 12.61
C GLN A 162 -12.28 -11.19 14.08
N ASN A 163 -11.41 -10.49 14.82
CA ASN A 163 -11.66 -10.13 16.20
C ASN A 163 -12.87 -9.19 16.32
N ALA A 164 -13.02 -8.22 15.42
CA ALA A 164 -14.19 -7.33 15.40
C ALA A 164 -15.50 -8.09 15.13
N LEU A 165 -15.50 -9.00 14.14
CA LEU A 165 -16.66 -9.84 13.81
C LEU A 165 -17.03 -10.80 14.95
N THR A 166 -16.03 -11.38 15.61
CA THR A 166 -16.22 -12.28 16.75
C THR A 166 -16.80 -11.54 17.94
N SER A 167 -16.32 -10.33 18.24
CA SER A 167 -16.87 -9.48 19.30
C SER A 167 -18.32 -9.13 19.01
N LEU A 168 -18.62 -8.68 17.79
CA LEU A 168 -19.99 -8.37 17.36
C LEU A 168 -20.90 -9.60 17.50
N THR A 169 -20.43 -10.77 17.08
CA THR A 169 -21.20 -12.02 17.18
C THR A 169 -21.52 -12.39 18.62
N LYS A 170 -20.54 -12.26 19.52
CA LYS A 170 -20.71 -12.51 20.95
C LYS A 170 -21.67 -11.50 21.59
N GLU A 171 -21.59 -10.23 21.20
CA GLU A 171 -22.39 -9.14 21.77
C GLU A 171 -23.82 -9.06 21.23
N THR A 172 -24.08 -9.55 20.01
CA THR A 172 -25.43 -9.56 19.42
C THR A 172 -26.13 -10.91 19.53
N GLY A 173 -25.38 -12.01 19.70
CA GLY A 173 -25.89 -13.36 19.53
C GLY A 173 -26.29 -13.69 18.08
N ILE A 174 -25.85 -12.87 17.12
CA ILE A 174 -26.09 -13.03 15.68
C ILE A 174 -24.75 -13.20 15.00
N GLU A 175 -24.64 -14.15 14.10
CA GLU A 175 -23.41 -14.40 13.36
C GLU A 175 -23.10 -13.24 12.39
N TRP A 176 -21.96 -12.58 12.59
CA TRP A 176 -21.42 -11.58 11.66
C TRP A 176 -20.30 -12.21 10.83
N LYS A 177 -20.39 -12.09 9.50
CA LYS A 177 -19.39 -12.64 8.58
C LYS A 177 -18.90 -11.59 7.61
N PHE A 178 -17.65 -11.75 7.20
CA PHE A 178 -17.12 -11.11 6.01
C PHE A 178 -17.13 -12.12 4.85
N PRO A 179 -17.47 -11.72 3.61
CA PRO A 179 -17.36 -12.62 2.48
C PRO A 179 -15.90 -13.03 2.29
N HIS A 180 -15.65 -14.33 2.22
CA HIS A 180 -14.36 -14.90 1.91
C HIS A 180 -14.44 -15.59 0.53
N GLY A 181 -13.47 -15.29 -0.33
CA GLY A 181 -13.27 -15.96 -1.61
C GLY A 181 -11.94 -16.72 -1.63
N PRO A 182 -11.68 -17.52 -2.68
CA PRO A 182 -10.36 -18.11 -2.86
C PRO A 182 -9.29 -17.01 -2.95
N ALA A 183 -8.05 -17.36 -2.56
CA ALA A 183 -6.93 -16.46 -2.78
C ALA A 183 -6.83 -16.12 -4.28
N PRO A 184 -6.62 -14.84 -4.63
CA PRO A 184 -6.37 -14.46 -6.02
C PRO A 184 -5.22 -15.25 -6.66
N THR A 185 -5.37 -15.57 -7.95
CA THR A 185 -4.41 -16.42 -8.70
C THR A 185 -3.01 -15.82 -8.88
N TRP A 186 -2.83 -14.54 -8.56
CA TRP A 186 -1.54 -13.84 -8.63
C TRP A 186 -0.74 -13.92 -7.32
N ILE A 187 -1.31 -14.57 -6.30
CA ILE A 187 -0.64 -14.95 -5.06
C ILE A 187 -0.17 -16.40 -5.28
N GLU A 188 1.10 -16.57 -5.63
CA GLU A 188 1.80 -17.86 -5.60
C GLU A 188 2.69 -17.95 -4.36
#